data_AF-A0AA86JW06-F1
#
_entry.id   AF-A0AA86JW06-F1
#
_cell.length_a   1.000
_cell.length_b   1.000
_cell.length_c   1.000
_cell.angle_alpha   90.00
_cell.angle_beta   90.00
_cell.angle_gamma   90.00
#
_symmetry.space_group_name_H-M   'P 1'
#
loop_
_entity.id
_entity.type
_entity.pdbx_description
1 polymer ?
#
loop_
_entity_poly.entity_id
_entity_poly.type
_entity_poly.pdbx_seq_one_letter_code
_entity_poly.pdbx_strand_id
1 'polypeptide(L)'
;MELKINKTEEYTFLEAWEKAIDENNLIITSKSSGVSYKIDMLEKENKLRYYNLTIGTWQICSYVEPKEIFCGWYVTRIERG
;
A
#
# COMPACT_ATOMS: atom_id res chain seq x y z
N MET A 1 2.11 -6.89 13.94
CA MET A 1 2.42 -5.46 13.75
C MET A 1 1.10 -4.77 13.52
N GLU A 2 0.72 -3.81 14.36
CA GLU A 2 -0.51 -3.05 14.14
C GLU A 2 -0.18 -1.88 13.21
N LEU A 3 -0.65 -1.95 11.96
CA LEU A 3 -0.47 -0.88 10.98
C LEU A 3 -1.43 0.25 11.32
N LYS A 4 -0.90 1.35 11.88
CA LYS A 4 -1.70 2.54 12.17
C LYS A 4 -1.92 3.35 10.88
N ILE A 5 -3.02 3.05 10.19
CA ILE A 5 -3.36 3.68 8.91
C ILE A 5 -3.70 5.16 9.14
N ASN A 6 -3.02 6.05 8.43
CA ASN A 6 -3.38 7.46 8.39
C ASN A 6 -4.58 7.67 7.46
N LYS A 7 -5.73 8.07 8.03
CA LYS A 7 -6.98 8.30 7.30
C LYS A 7 -7.32 9.79 7.09
N THR A 8 -6.37 10.70 7.25
CA THR A 8 -6.61 12.15 7.15
C THR A 8 -6.94 12.61 5.73
N GLU A 9 -6.32 11.97 4.73
CA GLU A 9 -6.47 12.32 3.32
C GLU A 9 -6.75 11.08 2.50
N GLU A 10 -7.56 11.26 1.45
CA GLU A 10 -7.91 10.22 0.50
C GLU A 10 -7.34 10.57 -0.87
N TYR A 11 -6.77 9.56 -1.52
CA TYR A 11 -6.13 9.64 -2.81
C TYR A 11 -6.78 8.69 -3.81
N THR A 12 -6.65 8.97 -5.10
CA THR A 12 -6.88 7.96 -6.13
C THR A 12 -5.78 6.90 -6.08
N PHE A 13 -6.03 5.74 -6.71
CA PHE A 13 -5.01 4.68 -6.80
C PHE A 13 -3.70 5.19 -7.42
N LEU A 14 -3.79 5.96 -8.52
CA LEU A 14 -2.60 6.44 -9.24
C LEU A 14 -1.78 7.39 -8.38
N GLU A 15 -2.41 8.36 -7.70
CA GLU A 15 -1.71 9.29 -6.82
C GLU A 15 -1.04 8.57 -5.64
N ALA A 16 -1.74 7.61 -5.02
CA ALA A 16 -1.18 6.81 -3.94
C ALA A 16 0.02 5.96 -4.42
N TRP A 17 -0.10 5.37 -5.61
CA TRP A 17 0.94 4.56 -6.24
C TRP A 17 2.19 5.38 -6.56
N GLU A 18 2.04 6.53 -7.21
CA GLU A 18 3.15 7.44 -7.55
C GLU A 18 3.88 7.90 -6.29
N LYS A 19 3.15 8.35 -5.26
CA LYS A 19 3.73 8.70 -3.95
C LYS A 19 4.54 7.56 -3.36
N ALA A 20 4.02 6.33 -3.39
CA ALA A 20 4.67 5.17 -2.81
C ALA A 20 5.90 4.69 -3.58
N ILE A 21 6.00 5.00 -4.88
CA ILE A 21 7.23 4.79 -5.65
C ILE A 21 8.28 5.85 -5.29
N ASP A 22 7.87 7.12 -5.21
CA ASP A 22 8.78 8.23 -4.93
C ASP A 22 9.35 8.16 -3.51
N GLU A 23 8.59 7.62 -2.56
CA GLU A 23 8.96 7.49 -1.17
C GLU A 23 9.05 6.02 -0.71
N ASN A 24 10.28 5.53 -0.54
CA ASN A 24 10.62 4.15 -0.16
C ASN A 24 10.11 3.64 1.20
N ASN A 25 9.31 4.42 1.95
CA ASN A 25 8.80 4.09 3.28
C ASN A 25 7.29 4.38 3.40
N LEU A 26 6.53 4.28 2.32
CA LEU A 26 5.08 4.44 2.34
C LEU A 26 4.34 3.10 2.22
N ILE A 27 3.18 3.06 2.86
CA ILE A 27 2.17 2.02 2.73
C ILE A 27 0.90 2.67 2.20
N ILE A 28 0.36 2.11 1.13
CA ILE A 28 -0.94 2.51 0.59
C ILE A 28 -1.99 1.52 1.06
N THR A 29 -3.15 1.98 1.52
CA THR A 29 -4.22 1.11 2.00
C THR A 29 -5.50 1.38 1.25
N SER A 30 -6.10 0.35 0.65
CA SER A 30 -7.38 0.52 -0.04
C SER A 30 -8.48 0.80 0.97
N LYS A 31 -9.25 1.86 0.75
CA LYS A 31 -10.44 2.16 1.55
C LYS A 31 -11.51 1.07 1.44
N SER A 32 -11.60 0.41 0.28
CA SER A 32 -12.66 -0.56 -0.01
C SER A 32 -12.45 -1.90 0.66
N SER A 33 -11.22 -2.43 0.64
CA SER A 33 -10.87 -3.75 1.16
C SER A 33 -10.20 -3.68 2.53
N GLY A 34 -9.64 -2.51 2.90
CA GLY A 34 -8.78 -2.36 4.07
C GLY A 34 -7.40 -3.00 3.89
N VAL A 35 -7.08 -3.55 2.71
CA VAL A 35 -5.80 -4.20 2.46
C VAL A 35 -4.72 -3.13 2.28
N SER A 36 -3.63 -3.31 3.03
CA SER A 36 -2.43 -2.48 2.93
C SER A 36 -1.44 -3.08 1.96
N TYR A 37 -0.78 -2.21 1.21
CA TYR A 37 0.20 -2.54 0.19
C TYR A 37 1.46 -1.70 0.37
N LYS A 38 2.61 -2.28 0.01
CA LYS A 38 3.89 -1.57 -0.11
C LYS A 38 4.55 -1.90 -1.43
N ILE A 39 5.39 -0.99 -1.90
CA ILE A 39 6.17 -1.19 -3.12
C ILE A 39 7.61 -1.49 -2.69
N ASP A 40 8.09 -2.69 -3.02
CA ASP A 40 9.51 -3.02 -2.86
C ASP A 40 10.24 -2.70 -4.17
N MET A 41 11.07 -1.68 -4.15
CA MET A 41 11.97 -1.33 -5.26
C MET A 41 13.22 -2.21 -5.21
N LEU A 42 13.17 -3.39 -5.85
CA LEU A 42 14.31 -4.31 -5.98
C LEU A 42 14.81 -4.32 -7.42
N GLU A 43 16.09 -3.94 -7.60
CA GLU A 43 16.91 -4.25 -8.78
C GLU A 43 16.26 -4.06 -10.18
N LYS A 44 15.47 -2.99 -10.35
CA LYS A 44 14.81 -2.50 -11.59
C LYS A 44 13.33 -2.85 -11.79
N GLU A 45 12.69 -3.57 -10.86
CA GLU A 45 11.25 -3.83 -10.91
C GLU A 45 10.56 -3.40 -9.62
N ASN A 46 9.48 -2.63 -9.74
CA ASN A 46 8.61 -2.28 -8.62
C ASN A 46 7.71 -3.48 -8.31
N LYS A 47 7.97 -4.17 -7.19
CA LYS A 47 7.17 -5.31 -6.75
C LYS A 47 6.14 -4.85 -5.72
N LEU A 48 4.87 -4.93 -6.09
CA LEU A 48 3.78 -4.71 -5.14
C LEU A 48 3.68 -5.89 -4.18
N ARG A 49 3.56 -5.59 -2.89
CA ARG A 49 3.24 -6.57 -1.86
C ARG A 49 2.03 -6.14 -1.08
N TYR A 50 1.18 -7.09 -0.70
CA TYR A 50 0.05 -6.85 0.19
C TYR A 50 0.34 -7.42 1.58
N TYR A 51 -0.21 -6.82 2.63
CA TYR A 51 -0.09 -7.32 3.98
C TYR A 51 -1.14 -8.41 4.23
N ASN A 52 -0.68 -9.65 4.40
CA ASN A 52 -1.55 -10.76 4.75
C ASN A 52 -1.74 -10.81 6.27
N LEU A 53 -2.94 -10.44 6.74
CA LEU A 53 -3.27 -10.42 8.17
C LEU A 53 -3.23 -11.81 8.82
N THR A 54 -3.60 -12.86 8.08
CA THR A 54 -3.67 -14.24 8.60
C THR A 54 -2.30 -14.75 9.04
N ILE A 55 -1.25 -14.42 8.29
CA ILE A 55 0.13 -14.85 8.57
C ILE A 55 1.04 -13.69 9.04
N GLY A 56 0.49 -12.49 9.18
CA GLY A 56 1.17 -11.31 9.71
C GLY A 56 2.37 -10.82 8.88
N THR A 57 2.41 -11.08 7.57
CA THR A 57 3.58 -10.78 6.73
C THR A 57 3.22 -10.27 5.33
N TRP A 58 4.20 -9.66 4.65
CA TRP A 58 4.07 -9.10 3.30
C TRP A 58 4.24 -10.16 2.23
N GLN A 59 3.23 -10.33 1.39
CA GLN A 59 3.20 -11.31 0.31
C GLN A 59 3.23 -10.62 -1.05
N ILE A 60 3.79 -11.29 -2.06
CA ILE A 60 3.80 -10.77 -3.43
C ILE A 60 2.36 -10.59 -3.89
N CYS A 61 2.05 -9.43 -4.42
CA CYS A 61 0.76 -9.12 -5.01
C CYS A 61 0.85 -9.30 -6.53
N SER A 62 0.03 -10.20 -7.07
CA SER A 62 -0.04 -10.43 -8.53
C SER A 62 -0.94 -9.43 -9.24
N TYR A 63 -1.98 -8.92 -8.55
CA TYR A 63 -2.92 -7.94 -9.08
C TYR A 63 -3.68 -7.25 -7.94
N VAL A 64 -4.07 -5.99 -8.18
CA VAL A 64 -5.00 -5.24 -7.33
C VAL A 64 -6.41 -5.43 -7.90
N GLU A 65 -7.42 -5.62 -7.04
CA GLU A 65 -8.77 -5.83 -7.54
C GLU A 65 -9.31 -4.54 -8.18
N PRO A 66 -10.08 -4.61 -9.30
CA PRO A 66 -10.65 -3.42 -9.93
C PRO A 66 -11.46 -2.55 -8.97
N LYS A 67 -12.20 -3.17 -8.03
CA LYS A 67 -12.97 -2.45 -7.01
C LYS A 67 -12.09 -1.58 -6.12
N GLU A 68 -10.85 -1.98 -5.86
CA GLU A 68 -9.91 -1.21 -5.08
C GLU A 68 -9.34 -0.05 -5.90
N ILE A 69 -9.03 -0.28 -7.18
CA ILE A 69 -8.49 0.73 -8.10
C ILE A 69 -9.45 1.93 -8.23
N PHE A 70 -10.75 1.67 -8.32
CA PHE A 70 -11.78 2.71 -8.46
C PHE A 70 -12.25 3.32 -7.13
N CYS A 71 -11.67 2.91 -6.00
CA CYS A 71 -11.97 3.47 -4.68
C CYS A 71 -10.87 4.42 -4.20
N GLY A 72 -11.13 5.08 -3.07
CA GLY A 72 -10.14 5.91 -2.38
C GLY A 72 -9.04 5.07 -1.70
N TRP A 73 -7.88 5.69 -1.53
CA TRP A 73 -6.69 5.10 -0.91
C TRP A 73 -6.14 6.01 0.17
N TYR A 74 -5.60 5.40 1.22
CA TYR A 74 -4.93 6.07 2.32
C TYR A 74 -3.42 5.86 2.20
N VAL A 75 -2.63 6.91 2.47
CA VAL A 75 -1.16 6.83 2.44
C VAL A 75 -0.63 6.97 3.87
N THR A 76 0.15 5.99 4.31
CA THR A 76 0.72 5.93 5.67
C THR A 76 2.23 5.83 5.58
N ARG A 77 2.94 6.73 6.27
CA ARG A 77 4.39 6.69 6.37
C ARG A 77 4.81 5.70 7.44
N ILE A 78 5.79 4.85 7.12
CA ILE A 78 6.42 3.96 8.09
C ILE A 78 7.45 4.79 8.87
N GLU A 79 7.17 5.08 10.13
CA GLU A 79 8.18 5.62 11.03
C GLU A 79 9.19 4.51 11.34
N ARG A 80 10.44 4.69 10.91
CA ARG A 80 11.55 3.87 11.40
C ARG A 80 11.87 4.36 12.81
N GLY A 81 11.51 3.56 13.82
CA GLY A 81 12.03 3.72 15.18
C GLY A 81 13.52 3.46 15.24
#